data_AF-A0A8T1GZD6-F1
#
_entry.id   AF-A0A8T1GZD6-F1
#
_cell.length_a   1.000
_cell.length_b   1.000
_cell.length_c   1.000
_cell.angle_alpha   90.00
_cell.angle_beta   90.00
_cell.angle_gamma   90.00
#
_symmetry.space_group_name_H-M   'P 1'
#
loop_
_entity.id
_entity.type
_entity.pdbx_description
1 polymer ?
#
loop_
_entity_poly.entity_id
_entity_poly.type
_entity_poly.pdbx_seq_one_letter_code
_entity_poly.pdbx_strand_id
1 'polypeptide(L)'
;MTAWFFFLSCAAPDLNVAYPVSVVSILFFVVFAGFVITKEQIPDYLIWIYWINPMAWGVRALAVNQYTDSSFDTCVYNGVDYCATYNMTMGEYSLTTFEVPTEKFWLWYGMVFMAAAYVFFMFLSTTAMPRMTTV
;
A
#
# COMPACT_ATOMS: atom_id res chain seq x y z
N MET A 1 0.83 -6.49 -6.54
CA MET A 1 2.11 -6.20 -7.25
C MET A 1 2.42 -7.15 -8.38
N THR A 2 2.21 -8.46 -8.23
CA THR A 2 2.44 -9.43 -9.32
C THR A 2 1.67 -9.12 -10.61
N ALA A 3 0.39 -8.77 -10.52
CA ALA A 3 -0.43 -8.39 -11.68
C ALA A 3 0.11 -7.13 -12.42
N TRP A 4 0.70 -6.19 -11.69
CA TRP A 4 1.35 -5.01 -12.27
C TRP A 4 2.60 -5.38 -13.08
N PHE A 5 3.47 -6.22 -12.52
CA PHE A 5 4.66 -6.70 -13.25
C PHE A 5 4.30 -7.54 -14.46
N PHE A 6 3.26 -8.38 -14.34
CA PHE A 6 2.76 -9.15 -15.48
C PHE A 6 2.24 -8.22 -16.58
N PHE A 7 1.47 -7.19 -16.22
CA PHE A 7 1.04 -6.16 -17.16
C PHE A 7 2.24 -5.47 -17.85
N LEU A 8 3.26 -5.03 -17.10
CA LEU A 8 4.45 -4.41 -17.67
C LEU A 8 5.19 -5.33 -18.64
N SER A 9 5.34 -6.61 -18.30
CA SER A 9 5.94 -7.61 -19.19
C SER A 9 5.14 -7.82 -20.46
N CYS A 10 3.80 -7.74 -20.40
CA CYS A 10 2.95 -7.82 -21.57
C CYS A 10 2.85 -6.51 -22.38
N ALA A 11 3.18 -5.37 -21.78
CA ALA A 11 3.09 -4.06 -22.43
C ALA A 11 4.43 -3.62 -23.05
N ALA A 12 5.56 -4.14 -22.56
CA ALA A 12 6.88 -3.82 -23.06
C ALA A 12 7.22 -4.59 -24.35
N PRO A 13 7.99 -4.00 -25.28
CA PRO A 13 8.44 -4.69 -26.50
C PRO A 13 9.35 -5.88 -26.23
N ASP A 14 10.16 -5.80 -25.17
CA ASP A 14 11.14 -6.81 -24.78
C ASP A 14 11.45 -6.75 -23.28
N LEU A 15 12.08 -7.81 -22.77
CA LEU A 15 12.41 -7.95 -21.35
C LEU A 15 13.51 -7.00 -20.87
N ASN A 16 14.41 -6.54 -21.76
CA ASN A 16 15.45 -5.59 -21.40
C ASN A 16 14.86 -4.21 -21.09
N VAL A 17 13.68 -3.91 -21.62
CA VAL A 17 12.88 -2.73 -21.24
C VAL A 17 11.96 -3.03 -20.06
N ALA A 18 11.26 -4.17 -20.05
CA ALA A 18 10.29 -4.51 -19.01
C ALA A 18 10.92 -4.55 -17.59
N TYR A 19 12.11 -5.13 -17.47
CA TYR A 19 12.80 -5.31 -16.19
C TYR A 19 13.16 -3.98 -15.49
N PRO A 20 13.95 -3.07 -16.10
CA PRO A 20 14.31 -1.80 -15.45
C PRO A 20 13.08 -0.95 -15.14
N VAL A 21 12.07 -0.93 -16.03
CA VAL A 21 10.81 -0.22 -15.77
C VAL A 21 10.09 -0.79 -14.54
N SER A 22 10.05 -2.12 -14.41
CA SER A 22 9.47 -2.79 -13.24
C SER A 22 10.20 -2.43 -11.95
N VAL A 23 11.54 -2.43 -11.96
CA VAL A 23 12.34 -2.07 -10.77
C VAL A 23 12.19 -0.60 -10.40
N VAL A 24 12.18 0.33 -11.36
CA VAL A 24 11.93 1.74 -11.05
C VAL A 24 10.51 1.92 -10.48
N SER A 25 9.52 1.22 -11.04
CA SER A 25 8.14 1.29 -10.55
C SER A 25 7.99 0.75 -9.13
N ILE A 26 8.68 -0.34 -8.76
CA ILE A 26 8.59 -0.87 -7.39
C ILE A 26 9.22 0.08 -6.38
N LEU A 27 10.38 0.68 -6.71
CA LEU A 27 11.03 1.66 -5.84
C LEU A 27 10.12 2.86 -5.60
N PHE A 28 9.47 3.35 -6.66
CA PHE A 28 8.51 4.42 -6.55
C PHE A 28 7.34 4.05 -5.63
N PHE A 29 6.74 2.86 -5.81
CA PHE A 29 5.66 2.41 -4.93
C PHE A 29 6.09 2.21 -3.48
N VAL A 30 7.33 1.78 -3.21
CA VAL A 30 7.85 1.60 -1.85
C VAL A 30 8.02 2.96 -1.16
N VAL A 31 8.61 3.94 -1.83
CA VAL A 31 8.86 5.28 -1.26
C VAL A 31 7.54 5.96 -0.89
N PHE A 32 6.53 5.86 -1.75
CA PHE A 32 5.20 6.45 -1.53
C PHE A 32 4.20 5.47 -0.90
N ALA A 33 4.66 4.42 -0.20
CA ALA A 33 3.78 3.47 0.47
C ALA A 33 3.22 3.99 1.80
N GLY A 34 3.71 5.13 2.32
CA GLY A 34 3.27 5.67 3.61
C GLY A 34 4.09 5.24 4.83
N PHE A 35 5.15 4.42 4.65
CA PHE A 35 6.06 4.03 5.75
C PHE A 35 7.42 4.73 5.68
N VAL A 36 7.98 4.99 4.49
CA VAL A 36 9.23 5.74 4.32
C VAL A 36 8.96 7.24 4.45
N ILE A 37 7.95 7.70 3.72
CA ILE A 37 7.43 9.06 3.75
C ILE A 37 5.99 8.92 4.24
N THR A 38 5.67 9.54 5.38
CA THR A 38 4.30 9.52 5.90
C THR A 38 3.39 10.39 5.02
N LYS A 39 2.08 10.18 5.12
CA LYS A 39 1.09 10.80 4.21
C LYS A 39 1.14 12.33 4.26
N GLU A 40 1.33 12.93 5.43
CA GLU A 40 1.40 14.38 5.66
C GLU A 40 2.70 15.00 5.15
N GLN A 41 3.77 14.21 5.02
CA GLN A 41 5.03 14.66 4.43
C GLN A 41 4.99 14.70 2.90
N ILE A 42 3.99 14.06 2.27
CA ILE A 42 3.82 14.08 0.82
C ILE A 42 3.17 15.43 0.42
N PRO A 43 3.79 16.21 -0.48
CA PRO A 43 3.19 17.45 -0.95
C PRO A 43 1.80 17.24 -1.55
N ASP A 44 0.86 18.15 -1.30
CA ASP A 44 -0.56 18.02 -1.68
C ASP A 44 -0.77 17.70 -3.16
N TYR A 45 0.09 18.22 -4.05
CA TYR A 45 0.00 17.97 -5.50
C TYR A 45 0.45 16.55 -5.90
N LEU A 46 1.13 15.79 -5.03
CA LEU A 46 1.57 14.40 -5.24
C LEU A 46 0.77 13.38 -4.43
N ILE A 47 -0.17 13.82 -3.57
CA ILE A 47 -0.90 12.92 -2.67
C ILE A 47 -1.71 11.85 -3.42
N TRP A 48 -2.12 12.10 -4.65
CA TRP A 48 -2.84 11.13 -5.48
C TRP A 48 -2.02 9.85 -5.75
N ILE A 49 -0.68 9.94 -5.77
CA ILE A 49 0.22 8.78 -5.92
C ILE A 49 0.03 7.81 -4.76
N TYR A 50 -0.09 8.34 -3.55
CA TYR A 50 -0.33 7.54 -2.35
C TYR A 50 -1.66 6.78 -2.43
N TRP A 51 -2.70 7.39 -3.01
CA TRP A 51 -4.03 6.78 -3.12
C TRP A 51 -4.17 5.75 -4.24
N ILE A 52 -3.43 5.88 -5.35
CA ILE A 52 -3.45 4.88 -6.43
C ILE A 52 -2.50 3.70 -6.14
N ASN A 53 -1.52 3.89 -5.25
CA ASN A 53 -0.50 2.91 -4.96
C ASN A 53 -1.06 1.70 -4.20
N PRO A 54 -1.12 0.48 -4.81
CA PRO A 54 -1.61 -0.68 -4.10
C PRO A 54 -0.73 -1.05 -2.90
N MET A 55 0.57 -0.76 -2.92
CA MET A 55 1.42 -1.03 -1.75
C MET A 55 1.00 -0.20 -0.53
N ALA A 56 0.60 1.07 -0.73
CA ALA A 56 0.13 1.93 0.34
C ALA A 56 -1.14 1.37 1.01
N TRP A 57 -2.09 0.88 0.21
CA TRP A 57 -3.29 0.20 0.72
C TRP A 57 -2.95 -1.08 1.50
N GLY A 58 -1.94 -1.83 1.05
CA GLY A 58 -1.49 -3.06 1.70
C GLY A 58 -0.84 -2.79 3.06
N VAL A 59 0.10 -1.84 3.11
CA VAL A 59 0.76 -1.42 4.36
C VAL A 59 -0.28 -0.89 5.35
N ARG A 60 -1.22 -0.04 4.90
CA ARG A 60 -2.30 0.47 5.74
C ARG A 60 -3.15 -0.67 6.31
N ALA A 61 -3.59 -1.61 5.47
CA ALA A 61 -4.42 -2.72 5.93
C ALA A 61 -3.69 -3.62 6.92
N LEU A 62 -2.41 -3.93 6.67
CA LEU A 62 -1.59 -4.73 7.60
C LEU A 62 -1.40 -4.02 8.95
N ALA A 63 -1.09 -2.71 8.92
CA ALA A 63 -0.93 -1.92 10.14
C ALA A 63 -2.22 -1.92 10.97
N VAL A 64 -3.36 -1.60 10.37
CA VAL A 64 -4.66 -1.62 11.07
C VAL A 64 -4.96 -3.02 11.61
N ASN A 65 -4.70 -4.07 10.84
CA ASN A 65 -4.98 -5.44 11.28
C ASN A 65 -4.14 -5.82 12.50
N GLN A 66 -2.85 -5.45 12.51
CA GLN A 66 -1.92 -5.78 13.58
C GLN A 66 -2.20 -4.97 14.86
N TYR A 67 -2.32 -3.64 14.74
CA TYR A 67 -2.38 -2.75 15.90
C TYR A 67 -3.78 -2.60 16.50
N THR A 68 -4.81 -3.15 15.86
CA THR A 68 -6.16 -3.26 16.45
C THR A 68 -6.43 -4.61 17.12
N ASP A 69 -5.40 -5.46 17.22
CA ASP A 69 -5.45 -6.69 18.01
C ASP A 69 -5.42 -6.38 19.52
N SER A 70 -6.09 -7.21 20.32
CA SER A 70 -6.16 -7.05 21.78
C SER A 70 -4.80 -7.01 22.48
N SER A 71 -3.75 -7.58 21.86
CA SER A 71 -2.39 -7.56 22.41
C SER A 71 -1.78 -6.16 22.41
N PHE A 72 -2.18 -5.30 21.47
CA PHE A 72 -1.70 -3.92 21.34
C PHE A 72 -2.73 -2.90 21.81
N ASP A 73 -4.00 -3.29 21.94
CA ASP A 73 -5.08 -2.47 22.51
C ASP A 73 -5.02 -2.45 24.04
N THR A 74 -3.88 -2.01 24.58
CA THR A 74 -3.61 -1.92 26.02
C THR A 74 -3.05 -0.56 26.40
N CYS A 75 -3.35 -0.11 27.62
CA CYS A 75 -2.82 1.14 28.14
C CYS A 75 -1.34 1.06 28.53
N VAL A 76 -0.91 -0.08 29.07
CA VAL A 76 0.47 -0.28 29.53
C VAL A 76 1.14 -1.35 28.67
N TYR A 77 2.19 -0.96 27.96
CA TYR A 77 2.97 -1.88 27.12
C TYR A 77 4.46 -1.68 27.37
N ASN A 78 5.20 -2.76 27.67
CA ASN A 78 6.62 -2.73 28.03
C ASN A 78 6.99 -1.68 29.10
N GLY A 79 6.12 -1.49 30.10
CA GLY A 79 6.36 -0.57 31.21
C GLY A 79 6.08 0.91 30.93
N VAL A 80 5.54 1.25 29.76
CA VAL A 80 5.09 2.60 29.40
C VAL A 80 3.56 2.68 29.45
N ASP A 81 3.02 3.68 30.13
CA ASP A 81 1.58 3.97 30.18
C ASP A 81 1.18 4.99 29.10
N TYR A 82 0.63 4.49 28.00
CA TYR A 82 0.18 5.26 26.85
C TYR A 82 -1.11 6.03 27.15
N CYS A 83 -2.01 5.47 27.95
CA CYS A 83 -3.27 6.13 28.30
C CYS A 83 -3.03 7.34 29.20
N ALA A 84 -2.12 7.26 30.17
CA ALA A 84 -1.77 8.40 31.01
C ALA A 84 -0.98 9.50 30.26
N THR A 85 -0.15 9.12 29.28
CA THR A 85 0.75 10.06 28.59
C THR A 85 0.13 10.70 27.35
N TYR A 86 -0.58 9.89 26.55
CA TYR A 86 -1.09 10.28 25.23
C TYR A 86 -2.62 10.19 25.12
N ASN A 87 -3.31 9.73 26.17
CA ASN A 87 -4.76 9.55 26.19
C ASN A 87 -5.29 8.61 25.07
N MET A 88 -4.49 7.61 24.71
CA MET A 88 -4.78 6.61 23.67
C MET A 88 -4.09 5.28 24.01
N THR A 89 -4.56 4.17 23.44
CA THR A 89 -3.92 2.86 23.64
C THR A 89 -2.63 2.74 22.83
N MET A 90 -1.77 1.77 23.16
CA MET A 90 -0.51 1.57 22.44
C MET A 90 -0.72 1.36 20.93
N GLY A 91 -1.74 0.58 20.56
CA GLY A 91 -2.12 0.32 19.17
C GLY A 91 -2.54 1.59 18.43
N GLU A 92 -3.42 2.39 19.03
CA GLU A 92 -3.87 3.67 18.46
C GLU A 92 -2.72 4.67 18.32
N TYR A 93 -1.84 4.76 19.33
CA TYR A 93 -0.65 5.60 19.28
C TYR A 93 0.29 5.20 18.13
N SER A 94 0.50 3.89 17.95
CA SER A 94 1.37 3.39 16.88
C SER A 94 0.80 3.71 15.50
N LEU A 95 -0.51 3.56 15.30
CA LEU A 95 -1.18 3.88 14.04
C LEU A 95 -1.18 5.37 13.74
N THR A 96 -1.50 6.21 14.73
CA THR A 96 -1.51 7.68 14.58
C THR A 96 -0.12 8.25 14.31
N THR A 97 0.93 7.68 14.90
CA THR A 97 2.33 8.07 14.62
C THR A 97 2.72 7.91 13.16
N PHE A 98 2.19 6.89 12.47
CA PHE A 98 2.39 6.67 11.04
C PHE A 98 1.25 7.24 10.18
N GLU A 99 0.36 8.05 10.77
CA GLU A 99 -0.81 8.67 10.12
C GLU A 99 -1.72 7.63 9.42
N VAL A 100 -1.74 6.43 9.99
CA VAL A 100 -2.61 5.34 9.55
C VAL A 100 -3.93 5.47 10.30
N PRO A 101 -5.08 5.45 9.60
CA PRO A 101 -6.37 5.52 10.25
C PRO A 101 -6.61 4.29 11.13
N THR A 102 -7.21 4.47 12.31
CA THR A 102 -7.38 3.41 13.31
C THR A 102 -8.59 2.51 13.06
N GLU A 103 -9.51 2.92 12.18
CA GLU A 103 -10.78 2.24 12.04
C GLU A 103 -10.68 0.96 11.19
N LYS A 104 -11.24 -0.14 11.72
CA LYS A 104 -11.22 -1.46 11.08
C LYS A 104 -11.88 -1.51 9.70
N PHE A 105 -12.73 -0.55 9.34
CA PHE A 105 -13.36 -0.51 8.02
C PHE A 105 -12.34 -0.30 6.89
N TRP A 106 -11.19 0.32 7.17
CA TRP A 106 -10.10 0.47 6.20
C TRP A 106 -9.51 -0.86 5.73
N LEU A 107 -9.63 -1.92 6.53
CA LEU A 107 -9.24 -3.28 6.14
C LEU A 107 -10.07 -3.76 4.94
N TRP A 108 -11.39 -3.58 5.01
CA TRP A 108 -12.29 -3.98 3.94
C TRP A 108 -12.07 -3.16 2.68
N TYR A 109 -11.89 -1.83 2.80
CA TYR A 109 -11.54 -1.01 1.64
C TYR A 109 -10.21 -1.43 1.01
N GLY A 110 -9.20 -1.75 1.82
CA GLY A 110 -7.93 -2.27 1.32
C GLY A 110 -8.10 -3.58 0.54
N MET A 111 -8.86 -4.53 1.06
CA MET A 111 -9.14 -5.80 0.38
C MET A 111 -9.89 -5.60 -0.95
N VAL A 112 -10.94 -4.77 -0.95
CA VAL A 112 -11.71 -4.48 -2.16
C VAL A 112 -10.85 -3.77 -3.19
N PHE A 113 -10.07 -2.77 -2.78
CA PHE A 113 -9.16 -2.05 -3.67
C PHE A 113 -8.13 -3.00 -4.30
N MET A 114 -7.52 -3.88 -3.51
CA MET A 114 -6.54 -4.86 -3.99
C MET A 114 -7.14 -5.84 -4.99
N ALA A 115 -8.34 -6.36 -4.71
CA ALA A 115 -9.05 -7.26 -5.62
C ALA A 115 -9.40 -6.54 -6.94
N ALA A 116 -9.91 -5.30 -6.85
CA ALA A 116 -10.22 -4.48 -8.01
C ALA A 116 -8.98 -4.18 -8.85
N ALA A 117 -7.86 -3.77 -8.21
CA ALA A 117 -6.60 -3.51 -8.88
C ALA A 117 -6.04 -4.77 -9.56
N TYR A 118 -6.15 -5.94 -8.91
CA TYR A 118 -5.75 -7.21 -9.52
C TYR A 118 -6.54 -7.50 -10.79
N VAL A 119 -7.88 -7.45 -10.73
CA VAL A 119 -8.74 -7.70 -11.90
C VAL A 119 -8.48 -6.67 -13.00
N PHE A 120 -8.31 -5.40 -12.65
CA PHE A 120 -8.00 -4.33 -13.58
C PHE A 120 -6.70 -4.57 -14.34
N PHE A 121 -5.58 -4.83 -13.64
CA PHE A 121 -4.30 -5.08 -14.29
C PHE A 121 -4.28 -6.40 -15.08
N MET A 122 -4.99 -7.42 -14.62
CA MET A 122 -5.15 -8.67 -15.37
C MET A 122 -5.99 -8.47 -16.63
N PHE A 123 -7.00 -7.62 -16.61
CA PHE A 123 -7.74 -7.26 -17.82
C PHE A 123 -6.87 -6.46 -18.79
N LEU A 124 -6.08 -5.50 -18.30
CA LEU A 124 -5.16 -4.76 -19.16
C LEU A 124 -4.12 -5.67 -19.81
N SER A 125 -3.58 -6.64 -19.08
CA SER A 125 -2.58 -7.56 -19.62
C SER A 125 -3.13 -8.44 -20.75
N THR A 126 -4.38 -8.92 -20.65
CA THR A 126 -5.02 -9.69 -21.72
C THR A 126 -5.28 -8.86 -22.97
N THR A 127 -5.50 -7.55 -22.85
CA THR A 127 -5.62 -6.65 -24.02
C THR A 127 -4.29 -6.23 -24.63
N ALA A 128 -3.21 -6.27 -23.86
CA ALA A 128 -1.86 -5.93 -24.32
C ALA A 128 -1.20 -7.08 -25.09
N MET A 129 -1.40 -8.32 -24.66
CA MET A 129 -0.82 -9.51 -25.27
C MET A 129 -1.12 -9.69 -26.79
N PRO A 130 -2.35 -9.44 -27.30
CA PRO A 130 -2.66 -9.55 -28.74
C PRO A 130 -1.93 -8.54 -29.63
N ARG A 131 -1.43 -7.41 -29.09
CA ARG A 131 -0.72 -6.40 -29.88
C ARG A 131 0.71 -6.80 -30.25
N MET A 132 1.30 -7.77 -29.55
CA MET A 132 2.66 -8.27 -29.84
C MET A 132 2.69 -9.43 -30.85
N THR A 133 1.59 -10.13 -31.09
CA THR A 133 1.54 -11.26 -32.05
C THR A 133 1.22 -10.82 -33.48
N THR A 134 0.93 -9.53 -33.70
CA THR A 134 0.58 -8.96 -35.02
C THR A 134 1.72 -8.18 -35.69
N VAL A 135 2.96 -8.28 -35.19
CA VAL A 135 4.17 -7.67 -35.78
C VAL A 135 5.14 -8.74 -36.25
#